data_AF-A0A8D9AZ30-F1
#
_entry.id   AF-A0A8D9AZ30-F1
#
_cell.length_a   1.000
_cell.length_b   1.000
_cell.length_c   1.000
_cell.angle_alpha   90.00
_cell.angle_beta   90.00
_cell.angle_gamma   90.00
#
_symmetry.space_group_name_H-M   'P 1'
#
loop_
_entity.id
_entity.type
_entity.pdbx_description
1 polymer ?
#
loop_
_entity_poly.entity_id
_entity_poly.type
_entity_poly.pdbx_seq_one_letter_code
_entity_poly.pdbx_strand_id
1 'polypeptide(L)'
;MWWAGCLLLVLGVCSNAEHGVFKAKPGAQFEHMSVDRTTGQIYVGAVNQLYQLDQDLNILNLVQSEEMGSSWMNNHNKALLINYINLTLITCGSLTGTCMVRSLHNISVVLENGSEPVVANDVEDSTIAFIAPGPNNKHVMYVGVTFTGNTTKNFRPGIATRSLEPDRMFRILFNNNQLGTRMFVNFNNQALFIINYVYGFASEGFSYFLTTQRDTMDDTSPYISKLVRICH
;
A
#
# COMPACT_ATOMS: atom_id res chain seq x y z
N MET A 1 -54.77 -6.27 37.45
CA MET A 1 -54.57 -5.84 36.05
C MET A 1 -53.08 -5.74 35.79
N TRP A 2 -52.60 -6.53 34.81
CA TRP A 2 -51.53 -6.22 33.84
C TRP A 2 -50.12 -5.85 34.35
N TRP A 3 -48.97 -6.40 33.93
CA TRP A 3 -48.55 -7.38 32.90
C TRP A 3 -47.21 -8.00 33.34
N ALA A 4 -46.99 -9.28 33.01
CA ALA A 4 -45.67 -9.90 32.98
C ALA A 4 -44.99 -9.51 31.66
N GLY A 5 -43.90 -8.74 31.72
CA GLY A 5 -43.09 -8.39 30.56
C GLY A 5 -41.91 -9.35 30.42
N CYS A 6 -42.00 -10.24 29.43
CA CYS A 6 -40.93 -11.13 28.99
C CYS A 6 -39.59 -10.39 28.81
N LEU A 7 -38.58 -10.86 29.53
CA LEU A 7 -37.17 -10.56 29.25
C LEU A 7 -36.77 -11.38 28.00
N LEU A 8 -36.83 -10.76 26.82
CA LEU A 8 -36.29 -11.33 25.59
C LEU A 8 -34.76 -11.19 25.62
N LEU A 9 -34.09 -12.19 26.19
CA LEU A 9 -32.69 -12.46 25.91
C LEU A 9 -32.60 -12.90 24.45
N VAL A 10 -32.23 -11.97 23.56
CA VAL A 10 -31.67 -12.34 22.26
C VAL A 10 -30.30 -12.95 22.55
N LEU A 11 -30.29 -14.24 22.87
CA LEU A 11 -29.14 -15.08 22.66
C LEU A 11 -28.95 -15.11 21.14
N GLY A 12 -28.19 -14.14 20.62
CA GLY A 12 -27.59 -14.25 19.32
C GLY A 12 -26.76 -15.51 19.36
N VAL A 13 -27.30 -16.58 18.76
CA VAL A 13 -26.53 -17.78 18.47
C VAL A 13 -25.44 -17.32 17.52
N CYS A 14 -24.22 -17.13 18.03
CA CYS A 14 -23.05 -17.18 17.18
C CYS A 14 -23.04 -18.61 16.64
N SER A 15 -23.66 -18.80 15.47
CA SER A 15 -23.50 -20.01 14.69
C SER A 15 -22.01 -20.28 14.61
N ASN A 16 -21.60 -21.51 14.92
CA ASN A 16 -20.25 -21.99 14.65
C ASN A 16 -19.97 -21.81 13.15
N ALA A 17 -19.48 -20.64 12.76
CA ALA A 17 -18.94 -20.45 11.44
C ALA A 17 -17.70 -21.34 11.40
N GLU A 18 -17.72 -22.36 10.55
CA GLU A 18 -16.46 -22.98 10.13
C GLU A 18 -15.64 -21.87 9.48
N HIS A 19 -14.58 -21.45 10.16
CA HIS A 19 -13.72 -20.40 9.65
C HIS A 19 -12.79 -21.05 8.62
N GLY A 20 -12.96 -20.70 7.34
CA GLY A 20 -11.97 -21.03 6.33
C GLY A 20 -10.62 -20.44 6.71
N VAL A 21 -9.55 -21.21 6.55
CA VAL A 21 -8.18 -20.73 6.78
C VAL A 21 -7.32 -21.08 5.57
N PHE A 22 -6.73 -20.07 4.97
CA PHE A 22 -5.71 -20.23 3.95
C PHE A 22 -4.32 -20.29 4.59
N LYS A 23 -3.49 -21.25 4.16
CA LYS A 23 -2.09 -21.38 4.55
C LYS A 23 -1.20 -21.14 3.34
N ALA A 24 -0.27 -20.21 3.46
CA ALA A 24 0.70 -19.94 2.42
C ALA A 24 1.62 -21.15 2.16
N LYS A 25 2.25 -21.17 0.99
CA LYS A 25 3.36 -22.09 0.73
C LYS A 25 4.53 -21.81 1.70
N PRO A 26 5.36 -22.82 2.02
CA PRO A 26 6.53 -22.64 2.88
C PRO A 26 7.43 -21.48 2.42
N GLY A 27 8.00 -20.74 3.38
CA GLY A 27 8.89 -19.61 3.12
C GLY A 27 8.18 -18.28 2.82
N ALA A 28 6.85 -18.25 2.80
CA ALA A 28 6.08 -17.03 2.63
C ALA A 28 5.72 -16.39 3.97
N GLN A 29 5.89 -15.08 4.06
CA GLN A 29 5.37 -14.24 5.15
C GLN A 29 4.38 -13.25 4.56
N PHE A 30 3.16 -13.20 5.10
CA PHE A 30 2.13 -12.27 4.64
C PHE A 30 2.46 -10.83 5.05
N GLU A 31 2.20 -9.89 4.15
CA GLU A 31 2.53 -8.47 4.35
C GLU A 31 1.31 -7.57 4.10
N HIS A 32 0.63 -7.76 2.97
CA HIS A 32 -0.55 -6.96 2.62
C HIS A 32 -1.71 -7.83 2.17
N MET A 33 -2.93 -7.35 2.42
CA MET A 33 -4.16 -7.96 1.96
C MET A 33 -5.09 -6.87 1.40
N SER A 34 -5.73 -7.18 0.28
CA SER A 34 -6.78 -6.36 -0.31
C SER A 34 -7.97 -7.23 -0.68
N VAL A 35 -9.17 -6.75 -0.39
CA VAL A 35 -10.42 -7.45 -0.74
C VAL A 35 -11.17 -6.63 -1.76
N ASP A 36 -11.52 -7.27 -2.88
CA ASP A 36 -12.43 -6.70 -3.86
C ASP A 36 -13.84 -6.68 -3.27
N ARG A 37 -14.37 -5.48 -3.02
CA ARG A 37 -15.69 -5.30 -2.41
C ARG A 37 -16.84 -5.71 -3.34
N THR A 38 -16.58 -5.84 -4.64
CA THR A 38 -17.59 -6.20 -5.64
C THR A 38 -17.67 -7.70 -5.86
N THR A 39 -16.53 -8.38 -5.95
CA THR A 39 -16.46 -9.82 -6.22
C THR A 39 -16.18 -10.66 -4.99
N GLY A 40 -15.77 -10.07 -3.87
CA GLY A 40 -15.33 -10.76 -2.66
C GLY A 40 -14.00 -11.51 -2.82
N GLN A 41 -13.35 -11.41 -3.98
CA GLN A 41 -12.01 -11.98 -4.18
C GLN A 41 -10.99 -11.30 -3.27
N ILE A 42 -10.00 -12.09 -2.85
CA ILE A 42 -8.98 -11.67 -1.90
C ILE A 42 -7.62 -11.75 -2.57
N TYR A 43 -6.85 -10.68 -2.45
CA TYR A 43 -5.48 -10.59 -2.95
C TYR A 43 -4.55 -10.48 -1.75
N VAL A 44 -3.50 -11.30 -1.70
CA VAL A 44 -2.54 -11.34 -0.60
C VAL A 44 -1.13 -11.20 -1.14
N GLY A 45 -0.45 -10.14 -0.73
CA GLY A 45 0.97 -9.89 -0.98
C GLY A 45 1.81 -10.50 0.14
N ALA A 46 2.82 -11.25 -0.23
CA ALA A 46 3.74 -11.92 0.68
C ALA A 46 5.17 -11.83 0.15
N VAL A 47 6.11 -12.22 1.00
CA VAL A 47 7.52 -12.32 0.61
C VAL A 47 7.69 -13.31 -0.54
N ASN A 48 8.22 -12.83 -1.66
CA ASN A 48 8.42 -13.52 -2.93
C ASN A 48 7.16 -14.08 -3.60
N GLN A 49 5.97 -13.78 -3.08
CA GLN A 49 4.73 -14.47 -3.49
C GLN A 49 3.52 -13.52 -3.51
N LEU A 50 2.65 -13.73 -4.48
CA LEU A 50 1.39 -13.01 -4.61
C LEU A 50 0.27 -14.01 -4.88
N TYR A 51 -0.80 -13.91 -4.08
CA TYR A 51 -1.93 -14.82 -4.11
C TYR A 51 -3.19 -14.10 -4.56
N GLN A 52 -3.99 -14.78 -5.37
CA GLN A 52 -5.37 -14.45 -5.66
C GLN A 52 -6.23 -15.60 -5.15
N LEU A 53 -7.17 -15.29 -4.27
CA LEU A 53 -8.06 -16.24 -3.62
C LEU A 53 -9.52 -15.90 -3.95
N ASP A 54 -10.37 -16.91 -3.92
CA ASP A 54 -11.82 -16.71 -3.92
C ASP A 54 -12.33 -16.33 -2.51
N GLN A 55 -13.66 -16.19 -2.39
CA GLN A 55 -14.34 -15.84 -1.13
C GLN A 55 -14.18 -16.91 -0.04
N ASP A 56 -13.96 -18.16 -0.46
CA ASP A 56 -13.80 -19.33 0.42
C ASP A 56 -12.33 -19.60 0.76
N LEU A 57 -11.43 -18.68 0.38
CA LEU A 57 -9.98 -18.74 0.58
C LEU A 57 -9.27 -19.85 -0.20
N ASN A 58 -9.87 -20.36 -1.28
CA ASN A 58 -9.19 -21.24 -2.22
C ASN A 58 -8.29 -20.44 -3.16
N ILE A 59 -7.13 -21.00 -3.49
CA ILE A 59 -6.18 -20.36 -4.41
C ILE A 59 -6.71 -20.43 -5.83
N LEU A 60 -6.95 -19.26 -6.43
CA LEU A 60 -7.26 -19.12 -7.85
C LEU A 60 -5.97 -19.00 -8.68
N ASN A 61 -5.05 -18.12 -8.25
CA ASN A 61 -3.76 -17.92 -8.89
C ASN A 61 -2.66 -17.68 -7.85
N LEU A 62 -1.44 -18.06 -8.21
CA LEU A 62 -0.22 -17.81 -7.44
C LEU A 62 0.87 -17.34 -8.39
N VAL A 63 1.45 -16.18 -8.08
CA VAL A 63 2.65 -15.67 -8.74
C VAL A 63 3.81 -15.78 -7.77
N GLN A 64 4.89 -16.40 -8.20
CA GLN A 64 6.16 -16.40 -7.48
C GLN A 64 7.10 -15.41 -8.17
N SER A 65 7.82 -14.59 -7.40
CA SER A 65 8.89 -13.76 -7.97
C SER A 65 10.01 -14.69 -8.45
N GLU A 66 10.18 -14.80 -9.77
CA GLU A 66 11.24 -15.60 -10.42
C GLU A 66 12.64 -14.95 -10.32
N GLU A 67 13.00 -14.37 -9.18
CA GLU A 67 14.38 -13.94 -8.94
C GLU A 67 15.17 -15.06 -8.25
N MET A 68 15.08 -16.28 -8.80
CA MET A 68 15.97 -17.40 -8.45
C MET A 68 17.30 -17.37 -9.23
N GLY A 69 17.57 -16.31 -10.00
CA GLY A 69 18.74 -16.22 -10.88
C GLY A 69 19.93 -15.44 -10.35
N SER A 70 19.74 -14.40 -9.51
CA SER A 70 20.85 -13.53 -9.12
C SER A 70 20.55 -12.55 -7.98
N SER A 71 20.11 -12.99 -6.79
CA SER A 71 20.43 -12.30 -5.53
C SER A 71 19.87 -13.08 -4.34
N TRP A 72 20.62 -13.15 -3.26
CA TRP A 72 20.20 -13.67 -1.95
C TRP A 72 19.14 -12.79 -1.25
N MET A 73 18.37 -11.99 -2.00
CA MET A 73 17.49 -10.96 -1.46
C MET A 73 16.03 -11.28 -1.73
N ASN A 74 15.23 -11.25 -0.67
CA ASN A 74 13.79 -11.43 -0.73
C ASN A 74 13.10 -10.20 -1.31
N ASN A 75 12.08 -10.41 -2.13
CA ASN A 75 11.17 -9.38 -2.60
C ASN A 75 9.98 -9.26 -1.66
N HIS A 76 9.95 -8.21 -0.86
CA HIS A 76 8.87 -7.89 0.06
C HIS A 76 7.80 -7.07 -0.66
N ASN A 77 6.54 -7.45 -0.51
CA ASN A 77 5.41 -6.66 -0.97
C ASN A 77 5.25 -5.42 -0.09
N LYS A 78 5.44 -4.24 -0.68
CA LYS A 78 5.35 -2.94 0.03
C LYS A 78 4.05 -2.19 -0.23
N ALA A 79 3.30 -2.59 -1.26
CA ALA A 79 1.96 -2.08 -1.53
C ALA A 79 1.18 -3.08 -2.39
N LEU A 80 -0.13 -3.13 -2.12
CA LEU A 80 -1.10 -3.95 -2.84
C LEU A 80 -2.42 -3.19 -2.92
N LEU A 81 -2.79 -2.71 -4.11
CA LEU A 81 -3.96 -1.84 -4.30
C LEU A 81 -4.85 -2.31 -5.45
N ILE A 82 -6.16 -2.29 -5.22
CA ILE A 82 -7.16 -2.54 -6.25
C ILE A 82 -7.54 -1.21 -6.91
N ASN A 83 -7.37 -1.12 -8.22
CA ASN A 83 -7.89 -0.04 -9.03
C ASN A 83 -9.21 -0.47 -9.69
N TYR A 84 -10.32 -0.07 -9.07
CA TYR A 84 -11.67 -0.39 -9.54
C TYR A 84 -12.04 0.23 -10.90
N ILE A 85 -11.32 1.26 -11.37
CA ILE A 85 -11.66 1.96 -12.62
C ILE A 85 -11.23 1.14 -13.82
N ASN A 86 -9.99 0.63 -13.78
CA ASN A 86 -9.41 -0.14 -14.87
C ASN A 86 -9.46 -1.65 -14.62
N LEU A 87 -10.05 -2.08 -13.50
CA LEU A 87 -10.07 -3.46 -13.03
C LEU A 87 -8.66 -4.08 -12.97
N THR A 88 -7.72 -3.33 -12.39
CA THR A 88 -6.32 -3.74 -12.25
C THR A 88 -5.86 -3.81 -10.81
N LEU A 89 -4.84 -4.63 -10.56
CA LEU A 89 -4.14 -4.77 -9.29
C LEU A 89 -2.77 -4.11 -9.41
N ILE A 90 -2.46 -3.18 -8.51
CA ILE A 90 -1.13 -2.56 -8.40
C ILE A 90 -0.35 -3.30 -7.31
N THR A 91 0.84 -3.78 -7.65
CA THR A 91 1.73 -4.51 -6.73
C THR A 91 3.10 -3.87 -6.73
N CYS A 92 3.63 -3.52 -5.57
CA CYS A 92 4.98 -2.92 -5.46
C CYS A 92 5.89 -3.78 -4.59
N GLY A 93 7.16 -3.91 -5.00
CA GLY A 93 8.15 -4.78 -4.36
C GLY A 93 9.35 -4.01 -3.81
N SER A 94 10.06 -4.58 -2.82
CA SER A 94 11.19 -3.96 -2.15
C SER A 94 12.52 -4.02 -2.92
N LEU A 95 12.71 -4.95 -3.87
CA LEU A 95 14.01 -5.12 -4.52
C LEU A 95 14.55 -3.84 -5.17
N THR A 96 13.70 -3.21 -5.99
CA THR A 96 14.00 -1.96 -6.70
C THR A 96 13.12 -0.81 -6.22
N GLY A 97 12.11 -1.10 -5.39
CA GLY A 97 11.08 -0.14 -5.02
C GLY A 97 10.11 0.18 -6.16
N THR A 98 10.02 -0.64 -7.21
CA THR A 98 9.13 -0.40 -8.35
C THR A 98 7.76 -1.06 -8.18
N CYS A 99 6.80 -0.64 -9.01
CA CYS A 99 5.43 -1.15 -9.03
C CYS A 99 5.09 -1.75 -10.39
N MET A 100 4.21 -2.75 -10.39
CA MET A 100 3.63 -3.37 -11.57
C MET A 100 2.11 -3.25 -11.53
N VAL A 101 1.49 -3.19 -12.70
CA VAL A 101 0.03 -3.28 -12.86
C VAL A 101 -0.28 -4.65 -13.43
N ARG A 102 -1.22 -5.36 -12.80
CA ARG A 102 -1.68 -6.71 -13.16
C ARG A 102 -3.17 -6.71 -13.42
N SER A 103 -3.66 -7.69 -14.16
CA SER A 103 -5.11 -7.90 -14.32
C SER A 103 -5.73 -8.38 -13.01
N LEU A 104 -6.91 -7.86 -12.63
CA LEU A 104 -7.66 -8.41 -11.48
C LEU A 104 -8.23 -9.80 -11.76
N HIS A 105 -8.50 -10.14 -13.02
CA HIS A 105 -9.04 -11.44 -13.39
C HIS A 105 -8.01 -12.56 -13.25
N ASN A 106 -6.77 -12.27 -13.65
CA ASN A 106 -5.66 -13.20 -13.53
C ASN A 106 -4.39 -12.42 -13.17
N ILE A 107 -4.00 -12.49 -11.90
CA ILE A 107 -2.84 -11.74 -11.38
C ILE A 107 -1.50 -12.16 -12.02
N SER A 108 -1.43 -13.30 -12.72
CA SER A 108 -0.25 -13.72 -13.47
C SER A 108 0.00 -12.85 -14.70
N VAL A 109 -1.03 -12.16 -15.20
CA VAL A 109 -0.92 -11.26 -16.37
C VAL A 109 -0.47 -9.88 -15.91
N VAL A 110 0.77 -9.52 -16.27
CA VAL A 110 1.32 -8.16 -16.09
C VAL A 110 0.92 -7.30 -17.27
N LEU A 111 0.28 -6.16 -16.98
CA LEU A 111 -0.21 -5.20 -17.97
C LEU A 111 0.77 -4.04 -18.17
N GLU A 112 1.42 -3.60 -17.10
CA GLU A 112 2.38 -2.49 -17.12
C GLU A 112 3.50 -2.78 -16.10
N ASN A 113 4.74 -2.47 -16.47
CA ASN A 113 5.90 -2.60 -15.58
C ASN A 113 6.51 -1.22 -15.33
N GLY A 114 6.35 -0.69 -14.12
CA GLY A 114 6.85 0.62 -13.74
C GLY A 114 8.37 0.62 -13.59
N SER A 115 9.05 1.53 -14.27
CA SER A 115 10.50 1.73 -14.13
C SER A 115 10.87 2.70 -13.00
N GLU A 116 9.91 3.46 -12.48
CA GLU A 116 10.13 4.49 -11.46
C GLU A 116 10.26 3.87 -10.06
N PRO A 117 11.21 4.35 -9.22
CA PRO A 117 11.21 4.02 -7.80
C PRO A 117 10.05 4.73 -7.10
N VAL A 118 9.11 3.95 -6.57
CA VAL A 118 7.87 4.40 -5.93
C VAL A 118 7.86 4.12 -4.44
N VAL A 119 8.25 2.91 -4.02
CA VAL A 119 8.13 2.41 -2.64
C VAL A 119 9.49 2.21 -1.98
N ALA A 120 9.50 2.03 -0.66
CA ALA A 120 10.72 1.76 0.08
C ALA A 120 11.37 0.46 -0.43
N ASN A 121 12.69 0.50 -0.62
CA ASN A 121 13.46 -0.65 -1.08
C ASN A 121 14.14 -1.43 0.06
N ASP A 122 13.68 -1.21 1.29
CA ASP A 122 14.12 -1.90 2.50
C ASP A 122 12.91 -2.58 3.14
N VAL A 123 13.16 -3.62 3.94
CA VAL A 123 12.13 -4.41 4.61
C VAL A 123 11.48 -3.60 5.73
N GLU A 124 12.29 -2.90 6.53
CA GLU A 124 11.86 -2.21 7.74
C GLU A 124 11.25 -0.83 7.44
N ASP A 125 11.65 -0.21 6.34
CA ASP A 125 11.18 1.12 5.97
C ASP A 125 9.73 1.08 5.47
N SER A 126 8.86 1.86 6.12
CA SER A 126 7.43 1.83 5.83
C SER A 126 7.07 2.42 4.46
N THR A 127 5.97 1.93 3.90
CA THR A 127 5.33 2.52 2.71
C THR A 127 3.83 2.45 2.90
N ILE A 128 3.14 3.55 2.63
CA ILE A 128 1.69 3.60 2.56
C ILE A 128 1.31 4.12 1.19
N ALA A 129 0.40 3.42 0.52
CA ALA A 129 -0.15 3.88 -0.74
C ALA A 129 -1.66 3.67 -0.77
N PHE A 130 -2.37 4.56 -1.44
CA PHE A 130 -3.81 4.45 -1.67
C PHE A 130 -4.23 5.24 -2.91
N ILE A 131 -5.37 4.86 -3.49
CA ILE A 131 -5.96 5.53 -4.66
C ILE A 131 -7.06 6.46 -4.19
N ALA A 132 -7.01 7.71 -4.62
CA ALA A 132 -8.01 8.73 -4.32
C ALA A 132 -8.15 9.72 -5.48
N PRO A 133 -9.20 10.56 -5.51
CA PRO A 133 -9.27 11.65 -6.45
C PRO A 133 -8.09 12.61 -6.25
N GLY A 134 -7.60 13.18 -7.35
CA GLY A 134 -6.62 14.25 -7.38
C GLY A 134 -7.08 15.38 -8.30
N PRO A 135 -6.15 16.15 -8.88
CA PRO A 135 -6.49 17.32 -9.68
C PRO A 135 -7.42 16.97 -10.84
N ASN A 136 -8.43 17.82 -11.08
CA ASN A 136 -9.48 17.60 -12.09
C ASN A 136 -10.29 16.31 -11.85
N ASN A 137 -10.40 15.85 -10.60
CA ASN A 137 -11.13 14.66 -10.20
C ASN A 137 -10.64 13.36 -10.87
N LYS A 138 -9.40 13.35 -11.36
CA LYS A 138 -8.74 12.15 -11.87
C LYS A 138 -8.24 11.32 -10.71
N HIS A 139 -8.38 10.00 -10.80
CA HIS A 139 -7.83 9.12 -9.77
C HIS A 139 -6.31 9.01 -9.89
N VAL A 140 -5.65 9.13 -8.76
CA VAL A 140 -4.20 9.16 -8.63
C VAL A 140 -3.79 8.27 -7.46
N MET A 141 -2.52 7.88 -7.43
CA MET A 141 -1.95 7.12 -6.34
C MET A 141 -1.18 8.07 -5.42
N TYR A 142 -1.63 8.20 -4.18
CA TYR A 142 -0.88 8.88 -3.13
C TYR A 142 0.06 7.87 -2.48
N VAL A 143 1.32 8.24 -2.30
CA VAL A 143 2.36 7.37 -1.73
C VAL A 143 3.15 8.12 -0.68
N GLY A 144 3.23 7.55 0.53
CA GLY A 144 4.09 7.97 1.62
C GLY A 144 5.19 6.93 1.82
N VAL A 145 6.45 7.34 1.85
CA VAL A 145 7.61 6.45 1.87
C VAL A 145 8.60 6.91 2.93
N THR A 146 9.00 5.99 3.81
CA THR A 146 10.10 6.23 4.74
C THR A 146 11.41 6.34 3.98
N PHE A 147 12.28 7.26 4.42
CA PHE A 147 13.59 7.44 3.79
C PHE A 147 14.45 6.19 4.01
N THR A 148 14.72 5.49 2.92
CA THR A 148 15.65 4.36 2.83
C THR A 148 17.05 4.89 2.53
N GLY A 149 18.05 4.53 3.33
CA GLY A 149 19.42 5.04 3.23
C GLY A 149 20.09 4.95 1.85
N ASN A 150 21.15 5.75 1.69
CA ASN A 150 22.18 5.77 0.64
C ASN A 150 21.78 5.27 -0.78
N THR A 151 20.97 6.02 -1.53
CA THR A 151 21.12 6.03 -2.99
C THR A 151 20.79 7.41 -3.57
N THR A 152 21.81 8.13 -4.04
CA THR A 152 21.62 9.34 -4.86
C THR A 152 20.96 9.05 -6.21
N LYS A 153 20.92 7.77 -6.62
CA LYS A 153 20.37 7.33 -7.91
C LYS A 153 18.86 7.05 -7.93
N ASN A 154 18.23 6.75 -6.80
CA ASN A 154 16.82 6.29 -6.74
C ASN A 154 16.03 7.00 -5.63
N PHE A 155 16.14 8.33 -5.60
CA PHE A 155 15.51 9.12 -4.54
C PHE A 155 13.98 9.10 -4.63
N ARG A 156 13.34 8.80 -3.50
CA ARG A 156 11.89 8.75 -3.35
C ARG A 156 11.41 9.95 -2.51
N PRO A 157 10.43 10.72 -2.98
CA PRO A 157 9.81 11.74 -2.13
C PRO A 157 9.16 11.10 -0.91
N GLY A 158 9.18 11.82 0.22
CA GLY A 158 8.54 11.37 1.45
C GLY A 158 7.04 11.20 1.24
N ILE A 159 6.39 12.15 0.57
CA ILE A 159 5.02 12.01 0.07
C ILE A 159 4.95 12.44 -1.39
N ALA A 160 4.25 11.70 -2.24
CA ALA A 160 3.97 12.10 -3.62
C ALA A 160 2.61 11.67 -4.12
N THR A 161 2.08 12.46 -5.05
CA THR A 161 0.96 12.09 -5.91
C THR A 161 1.51 11.59 -7.25
N ARG A 162 1.13 10.37 -7.61
CA ARG A 162 1.64 9.62 -8.76
C ARG A 162 0.52 9.34 -9.74
N SER A 163 0.81 9.44 -11.04
CA SER A 163 -0.17 9.18 -12.09
C SER A 163 -0.48 7.69 -12.24
N LEU A 164 -1.72 7.39 -12.61
CA LEU A 164 -2.20 6.06 -12.98
C LEU A 164 -2.56 5.97 -14.48
N GLU A 165 -2.19 6.98 -15.26
CA GLU A 165 -2.43 7.01 -16.71
C GLU A 165 -1.34 6.21 -17.46
N PRO A 166 -1.70 5.47 -18.53
CA PRO A 166 -0.75 4.58 -19.24
C PRO A 166 0.52 5.26 -19.75
N ASP A 167 0.43 6.49 -20.24
CA ASP A 167 1.56 7.23 -20.83
C ASP A 167 2.58 7.72 -19.80
N ARG A 168 2.21 7.73 -18.51
CA ARG A 168 3.04 8.27 -17.42
C ARG A 168 2.83 7.50 -16.11
N MET A 169 2.63 6.19 -16.21
CA MET A 169 2.36 5.32 -15.07
C MET A 169 3.40 5.51 -13.96
N PHE A 170 2.94 5.73 -12.73
CA PHE A 170 3.75 5.93 -11.53
C PHE A 170 4.73 7.12 -11.55
N ARG A 171 4.68 7.99 -12.57
CA ARG A 171 5.44 9.24 -12.54
C ARG A 171 4.77 10.24 -11.60
N ILE A 172 5.54 11.19 -11.08
CA ILE A 172 4.99 12.32 -10.31
C ILE A 172 3.98 13.04 -11.21
N LEU A 173 2.75 13.23 -10.72
CA LEU A 173 1.64 13.74 -11.52
C LEU A 173 1.94 15.12 -12.13
N PHE A 174 2.44 16.04 -11.30
CA PHE A 174 2.91 17.33 -11.71
C PHE A 174 4.32 17.55 -11.20
N ASN A 175 5.25 17.85 -12.10
CA ASN A 175 6.64 18.13 -11.76
C ASN A 175 7.18 19.18 -12.73
N ASN A 176 7.53 20.35 -12.20
CA ASN A 176 8.24 21.40 -12.92
C ASN A 176 9.52 21.78 -12.14
N ASN A 177 10.29 22.74 -12.64
CA ASN A 177 11.58 23.10 -12.04
C ASN A 177 11.51 23.67 -10.61
N GLN A 178 10.32 24.08 -10.13
CA GLN A 178 10.13 24.76 -8.84
C GLN A 178 9.08 24.10 -7.93
N LEU A 179 8.11 23.41 -8.51
CA LEU A 179 6.90 22.88 -7.89
C LEU A 179 6.64 21.47 -8.39
N GLY A 180 6.06 20.66 -7.53
CA GLY A 180 5.55 19.36 -7.92
C GLY A 180 4.57 18.84 -6.87
N THR A 181 3.82 17.81 -7.24
CA THR A 181 2.95 17.08 -6.31
C THR A 181 3.77 16.09 -5.48
N ARG A 182 4.77 16.62 -4.77
CA ARG A 182 5.76 15.87 -3.99
C ARG A 182 6.31 16.71 -2.85
N MET A 183 6.56 16.07 -1.72
CA MET A 183 7.13 16.67 -0.52
C MET A 183 8.37 15.86 -0.10
N PHE A 184 9.41 16.57 0.32
CA PHE A 184 10.67 15.99 0.73
C PHE A 184 11.04 16.44 2.14
N VAL A 185 11.65 15.54 2.91
CA VAL A 185 12.45 15.95 4.06
C VAL A 185 13.72 16.59 3.51
N ASN A 186 14.20 17.66 4.14
CA ASN A 186 15.44 18.32 3.74
C ASN A 186 16.58 17.28 3.68
N PHE A 187 17.33 17.28 2.56
CA PHE A 187 18.40 16.31 2.31
C PHE A 187 19.43 16.22 3.45
N ASN A 188 19.73 17.34 4.12
CA ASN A 188 20.68 17.39 5.23
C ASN A 188 20.15 16.69 6.50
N ASN A 189 18.83 16.59 6.64
CA ASN A 189 18.16 16.08 7.84
C ASN A 189 17.46 14.74 7.62
N GLN A 190 17.32 14.28 6.37
CA GLN A 190 16.53 13.09 6.03
C GLN A 190 17.01 11.80 6.72
N ALA A 191 18.31 11.71 7.03
CA ALA A 191 18.87 10.56 7.76
C ALA A 191 18.66 10.65 9.28
N LEU A 192 18.41 11.86 9.81
CA LEU A 192 18.21 12.13 11.23
C LEU A 192 16.72 12.25 11.60
N PHE A 193 15.87 12.58 10.62
CA PHE A 193 14.45 12.80 10.79
C PHE A 193 13.66 11.82 9.92
N ILE A 194 13.50 10.60 10.43
CA ILE A 194 12.77 9.52 9.80
C ILE A 194 11.27 9.67 10.08
N ILE A 195 10.47 9.59 9.02
CA ILE A 195 9.00 9.58 9.11
C ILE A 195 8.53 8.16 8.83
N ASN A 196 7.84 7.57 9.81
CA ASN A 196 7.17 6.29 9.65
C ASN A 196 5.70 6.51 9.29
N TYR A 197 5.23 5.86 8.23
CA TYR A 197 3.88 5.96 7.69
C TYR A 197 3.07 4.74 8.13
N VAL A 198 1.97 4.98 8.83
CA VAL A 198 1.17 3.92 9.46
C VAL A 198 -0.10 3.63 8.67
N TYR A 199 -0.76 4.68 8.17
CA TYR A 199 -2.02 4.53 7.45
C TYR A 199 -2.28 5.72 6.51
N GLY A 200 -3.18 5.53 5.54
CA GLY A 200 -3.58 6.57 4.61
C GLY A 200 -5.00 6.36 4.10
N PHE A 201 -5.72 7.47 3.92
CA PHE A 201 -7.11 7.47 3.48
C PHE A 201 -7.49 8.80 2.84
N ALA A 202 -8.58 8.83 2.09
CA ALA A 202 -9.15 10.06 1.56
C ALA A 202 -10.53 10.33 2.17
N SER A 203 -10.81 11.60 2.44
CA SER A 203 -12.08 12.08 2.99
C SER A 203 -12.32 13.53 2.59
N GLU A 204 -13.54 13.85 2.17
CA GLU A 204 -14.02 15.23 1.97
C GLU A 204 -13.10 16.13 1.11
N GLY A 205 -12.53 15.60 0.02
CA GLY A 205 -11.67 16.37 -0.88
C GLY A 205 -10.19 16.44 -0.46
N PHE A 206 -9.80 15.67 0.55
CA PHE A 206 -8.44 15.60 1.04
C PHE A 206 -7.92 14.17 1.16
N SER A 207 -6.62 14.03 0.97
CA SER A 207 -5.84 12.83 1.25
C SER A 207 -5.06 12.99 2.54
N TYR A 208 -5.06 11.96 3.38
CA TYR A 208 -4.46 11.98 4.70
C TYR A 208 -3.43 10.86 4.86
N PHE A 209 -2.36 11.15 5.59
CA PHE A 209 -1.40 10.17 6.06
C PHE A 209 -1.27 10.27 7.58
N LEU A 210 -1.40 9.14 8.26
CA LEU A 210 -1.07 9.02 9.68
C LEU A 210 0.39 8.60 9.80
N THR A 211 1.18 9.41 10.50
CA THR A 211 2.62 9.19 10.64
C THR A 211 3.05 9.20 12.10
N THR A 212 4.15 8.53 12.38
CA THR A 212 4.90 8.65 13.65
C THR A 212 6.29 9.17 13.35
N GLN A 213 6.68 10.25 14.00
CA GLN A 213 7.97 10.92 13.79
C GLN A 213 8.33 11.71 15.05
N ARG A 214 9.60 12.12 15.17
CA ARG A 214 10.00 13.06 16.23
C ARG A 214 9.20 14.36 16.14
N ASP A 215 8.90 14.97 17.28
CA ASP A 215 8.19 16.25 17.27
C ASP A 215 9.05 17.35 16.63
N THR A 216 10.32 17.41 17.04
CA THR A 216 11.32 18.35 16.54
C THR A 216 12.53 17.61 15.95
N MET A 217 13.50 18.36 15.43
CA MET A 217 14.75 17.80 14.88
C MET A 217 15.77 17.41 15.97
N ASP A 218 15.50 17.69 17.25
CA ASP A 218 16.36 17.31 18.37
C ASP A 218 16.37 15.78 18.53
N ASP A 219 17.56 15.19 18.71
CA ASP A 219 17.72 13.74 18.89
C ASP A 219 17.03 13.20 20.13
N THR A 220 16.84 14.03 21.15
CA THR A 220 16.12 13.69 22.38
C THR A 220 14.61 13.91 22.29
N SER A 221 14.13 14.44 21.16
CA SER A 221 12.72 14.76 20.96
C SER A 221 11.86 13.48 20.96
N PRO A 222 10.74 13.46 21.69
CA PRO A 222 9.86 12.29 21.71
C PRO A 222 9.22 12.06 20.34
N TYR A 223 8.86 10.82 20.06
CA TYR A 223 8.04 10.47 18.91
C TYR A 223 6.58 10.83 19.19
N ILE A 224 5.94 11.48 18.23
CA ILE A 224 4.52 11.80 18.27
C ILE A 224 3.83 11.32 16.99
N SER A 225 2.53 11.09 17.11
CA SER A 225 1.67 10.83 15.96
C SER A 225 1.25 12.14 15.31
N LYS A 226 1.43 12.27 14.00
CA LYS A 226 1.00 13.43 13.21
C LYS A 226 0.03 12.98 12.11
N LEU A 227 -0.87 13.89 11.74
CA LEU A 227 -1.79 13.72 10.62
C LEU A 227 -1.40 14.70 9.52
N VAL A 228 -0.87 14.18 8.41
CA VAL A 228 -0.53 14.98 7.22
C VAL A 228 -1.75 15.03 6.30
N ARG A 229 -2.08 16.21 5.77
CA ARG A 229 -3.23 16.44 4.89
C ARG A 229 -2.82 17.12 3.60
N ILE A 230 -3.35 16.66 2.46
CA ILE A 230 -3.11 17.18 1.12
C ILE A 230 -4.47 17.37 0.41
N CYS A 231 -4.67 18.51 -0.25
CA CYS A 231 -5.87 18.74 -1.07
C CYS A 231 -5.79 17.91 -2.36
N HIS A 232 -6.94 17.39 -2.80
CA HIS A 232 -7.06 16.79 -4.13
C HIS A 232 -6.76 17.81 -5.24
#